data_AF-A0A357C0B0-F1
#
_entry.id   AF-A0A357C0B0-F1
#
_cell.length_a   1.000
_cell.length_b   1.000
_cell.length_c   1.000
_cell.angle_alpha   90.00
_cell.angle_beta   90.00
_cell.angle_gamma   90.00
#
_symmetry.space_group_name_H-M   'P 1'
#
loop_
_entity.id
_entity.type
_entity.pdbx_description
1 polymer ?
#
loop_
_entity_poly.entity_id
_entity_poly.type
_entity_poly.pdbx_seq_one_letter_code
_entity_poly.pdbx_strand_id
1 'polypeptide(L)'
;ICKHIGWAYRIDLSDGVPKLVLFKPGSGTQHQLFAPAPSELKESASDSQIKQAVAADKKLLWSAQFDMDIENVNNWLIYLGSKQRVEFTAELVPGWLDSDLVPDESNSFANLFFTEAELAEMTTPNAHTFYRYYHSSGSLFKGDVGRIWVLNETGKYTGGDYDRGYPFDWGTVFPAKMGFDQSGNALYGPFARQLLPCLTANKYTRDSVGIKVEFSFDSGQTWHILPVGINSLSDRCGIIIVDPNLAEIKPKGELTITTPFGDSELEDEELNYWTSLCADKLDGNSFKLGEWNTRVRVTASVELDQRIYGTIQPLNSGSPFYQIDVFDYSGEFFHDARDDSSTFKTSDLPVYERDDSKKFKAYLEKLRDTLQDRSISGQFTFGQLWFDFKIGDSIAKIDGRNFNLKTRIGSNTMAPEIVQIIHLPQKQQTKLITRDLRYSEKK
;
A
#
# COMPACT_ATOMS: atom_id res chain seq x y z
N ILE A 1 -2.10 -36.42 -25.46
CA ILE A 1 -3.25 -36.05 -26.34
C ILE A 1 -4.06 -34.88 -25.76
N CYS A 2 -4.10 -34.67 -24.43
CA CYS A 2 -4.72 -33.50 -23.79
C CYS A 2 -3.81 -32.26 -23.66
N LYS A 3 -3.18 -31.78 -24.74
CA LYS A 3 -2.30 -30.58 -24.67
C LYS A 3 -2.64 -29.44 -25.65
N HIS A 4 -3.66 -29.57 -26.50
CA HIS A 4 -4.01 -28.51 -27.48
C HIS A 4 -5.49 -28.27 -27.78
N ILE A 5 -6.45 -28.77 -26.97
CA ILE A 5 -7.87 -28.51 -27.23
C ILE A 5 -8.56 -28.25 -25.89
N GLY A 6 -8.89 -26.98 -25.61
CA GLY A 6 -9.52 -26.53 -24.38
C GLY A 6 -10.96 -27.00 -24.28
N TRP A 7 -11.20 -28.04 -23.51
CA TRP A 7 -12.53 -28.43 -23.06
C TRP A 7 -12.68 -27.98 -21.61
N ALA A 8 -13.75 -27.25 -21.31
CA ALA A 8 -14.17 -26.99 -19.93
C ALA A 8 -15.35 -27.91 -19.61
N TYR A 9 -15.45 -28.33 -18.35
CA TYR A 9 -16.55 -29.16 -17.88
C TYR A 9 -17.20 -28.54 -16.65
N ARG A 10 -18.50 -28.77 -16.50
CA ARG A 10 -19.24 -28.54 -15.26
C ARG A 10 -20.14 -29.74 -15.02
N ILE A 11 -20.27 -30.12 -13.76
CA ILE A 11 -21.26 -31.10 -13.33
C ILE A 11 -22.57 -30.34 -13.12
N ASP A 12 -23.55 -30.64 -13.96
CA ASP A 12 -24.90 -30.11 -13.84
C ASP A 12 -25.76 -31.07 -13.01
N LEU A 13 -26.46 -30.53 -12.02
CA LEU A 13 -27.30 -31.25 -11.06
C LEU A 13 -28.78 -30.86 -11.19
N SER A 14 -29.15 -30.07 -12.20
CA SER A 14 -30.48 -29.49 -12.37
C SER A 14 -31.63 -30.50 -12.45
N ASP A 15 -31.37 -31.74 -12.89
CA ASP A 15 -32.37 -32.81 -13.01
C ASP A 15 -32.22 -33.92 -11.94
N GLY A 16 -31.48 -33.69 -10.86
CA GLY A 16 -31.27 -34.70 -9.80
C GLY A 16 -30.38 -35.89 -10.19
N VAL A 17 -29.84 -35.90 -11.41
CA VAL A 17 -28.84 -36.85 -11.90
C VAL A 17 -27.61 -36.05 -12.35
N PRO A 18 -26.40 -36.33 -11.83
CA PRO A 18 -25.18 -35.61 -12.25
C PRO A 18 -24.90 -35.83 -13.74
N LYS A 19 -24.97 -34.76 -14.53
CA LYS A 19 -24.61 -34.75 -15.95
C LYS A 19 -23.27 -34.07 -16.12
N LEU A 20 -22.32 -34.78 -16.73
CA LEU A 20 -21.05 -34.19 -17.14
C LEU A 20 -21.28 -33.43 -18.46
N VAL A 21 -21.31 -32.11 -18.40
CA VAL A 21 -21.46 -31.26 -19.60
C VAL A 21 -20.07 -30.82 -20.04
N LEU A 22 -19.67 -31.27 -21.23
CA LEU A 22 -18.44 -30.87 -21.89
C LEU A 22 -18.75 -29.77 -22.92
N PHE A 23 -18.07 -28.63 -22.83
CA PHE A 23 -18.20 -27.59 -23.86
C PHE A 23 -16.83 -27.16 -24.40
N LYS A 24 -16.83 -26.85 -25.71
CA LYS A 24 -15.69 -26.34 -26.47
C LYS A 24 -15.93 -24.85 -26.72
N PRO A 25 -15.02 -23.94 -26.36
CA PRO A 25 -15.11 -22.54 -26.77
C PRO A 25 -14.98 -22.49 -28.29
N GLY A 26 -16.05 -22.09 -28.98
CA GLY A 26 -16.11 -22.09 -30.44
C GLY A 26 -15.75 -20.72 -31.03
N SER A 27 -15.11 -20.73 -32.20
CA SER A 27 -15.13 -19.61 -33.14
C SER A 27 -16.37 -19.75 -34.02
N GLY A 28 -17.49 -19.16 -33.63
CA GLY A 28 -18.75 -19.25 -34.37
C GLY A 28 -19.16 -17.97 -35.12
N THR A 29 -20.19 -18.09 -35.94
CA THR A 29 -20.78 -16.98 -36.70
C THR A 29 -21.73 -16.18 -35.82
N GLN A 30 -21.82 -14.86 -36.07
CA GLN A 30 -22.74 -13.98 -35.37
C GLN A 30 -24.07 -13.89 -36.13
N HIS A 31 -25.17 -14.24 -35.47
CA HIS A 31 -26.53 -14.27 -36.03
C HIS A 31 -27.36 -13.04 -35.61
N GLN A 32 -28.26 -12.62 -36.50
CA GLN A 32 -29.30 -11.63 -36.21
C GLN A 32 -30.67 -12.32 -36.31
N LEU A 33 -31.49 -12.15 -35.28
CA LEU A 33 -32.83 -12.75 -35.20
C LEU A 33 -33.88 -11.70 -35.56
N PHE A 34 -35.06 -12.11 -36.01
CA PHE A 34 -36.17 -11.19 -36.29
C PHE A 34 -37.38 -11.50 -35.42
N ALA A 35 -37.93 -10.48 -34.76
CA ALA A 35 -39.23 -10.50 -34.08
C ALA A 35 -39.99 -9.20 -34.36
N PRO A 36 -41.27 -9.24 -34.76
CA PRO A 36 -42.03 -8.04 -35.10
C PRO A 36 -42.22 -7.06 -33.92
N ALA A 37 -42.38 -5.77 -34.24
CA ALA A 37 -42.55 -4.69 -33.27
C ALA A 37 -43.92 -4.76 -32.55
N PRO A 38 -44.01 -4.42 -31.25
CA PRO A 38 -45.29 -4.45 -30.52
C PRO A 38 -46.36 -3.48 -31.07
N SER A 39 -45.94 -2.35 -31.66
CA SER A 39 -46.84 -1.29 -32.15
C SER A 39 -47.51 -1.59 -33.50
N GLU A 40 -47.24 -2.76 -34.10
CA GLU A 40 -47.74 -3.14 -35.42
C GLU A 40 -48.76 -4.30 -35.38
N LEU A 41 -49.45 -4.49 -34.26
CA LEU A 41 -50.59 -5.41 -34.12
C LEU A 41 -51.88 -4.91 -34.82
N LYS A 42 -51.76 -4.18 -35.93
CA LYS A 42 -52.78 -4.27 -36.98
C LYS A 42 -52.38 -5.52 -37.77
N GLU A 43 -53.21 -6.56 -37.78
CA GLU A 43 -52.92 -7.85 -38.44
C GLU A 43 -52.21 -7.67 -39.80
N SER A 44 -52.64 -6.69 -40.59
CA SER A 44 -52.07 -6.37 -41.92
C SER A 44 -50.61 -5.86 -41.94
N ALA A 45 -50.15 -5.14 -40.90
CA ALA A 45 -48.78 -4.63 -40.82
C ALA A 45 -47.81 -5.74 -40.38
N SER A 46 -48.20 -6.53 -39.36
CA SER A 46 -47.41 -7.68 -38.89
C SER A 46 -47.22 -8.76 -39.97
N ASP A 47 -48.25 -9.04 -40.78
CA ASP A 47 -48.18 -9.97 -41.91
C ASP A 47 -47.20 -9.50 -42.99
N SER A 48 -47.18 -8.19 -43.27
CA SER A 48 -46.26 -7.59 -44.23
C SER A 48 -44.81 -7.68 -43.76
N GLN A 49 -44.55 -7.38 -42.48
CA GLN A 49 -43.22 -7.51 -41.89
C GLN A 49 -42.71 -8.95 -41.84
N ILE A 50 -43.57 -9.90 -41.49
CA ILE A 50 -43.23 -11.33 -41.49
C ILE A 50 -42.94 -11.80 -42.92
N LYS A 51 -43.79 -11.44 -43.91
CA LYS A 51 -43.55 -11.79 -45.33
C LYS A 51 -42.25 -11.18 -45.86
N GLN A 52 -41.94 -9.93 -45.51
CA GLN A 52 -40.67 -9.29 -45.87
C GLN A 52 -39.47 -9.97 -45.20
N ALA A 53 -39.57 -10.32 -43.91
CA ALA A 53 -38.52 -11.01 -43.18
C ALA A 53 -38.26 -12.41 -43.75
N VAL A 54 -39.32 -13.15 -44.10
CA VAL A 54 -39.23 -14.47 -44.76
C VAL A 54 -38.62 -14.32 -46.15
N ALA A 55 -39.05 -13.32 -46.94
CA ALA A 55 -38.47 -13.04 -48.26
C ALA A 55 -36.98 -12.65 -48.19
N ALA A 56 -36.55 -12.08 -47.06
CA ALA A 56 -35.15 -11.73 -46.77
C ALA A 56 -34.39 -12.84 -46.01
N ASP A 57 -34.93 -14.07 -45.93
CA ASP A 57 -34.35 -15.23 -45.25
C ASP A 57 -33.96 -14.98 -43.78
N LYS A 58 -34.73 -14.14 -43.08
CA LYS A 58 -34.49 -13.85 -41.65
C LYS A 58 -34.98 -14.99 -40.75
N LYS A 59 -34.26 -15.24 -39.66
CA LYS A 59 -34.61 -16.25 -38.65
C LYS A 59 -35.71 -15.71 -37.73
N LEU A 60 -36.93 -16.23 -37.90
CA LEU A 60 -38.10 -15.83 -37.12
C LEU A 60 -38.04 -16.36 -35.68
N LEU A 61 -37.88 -15.44 -34.74
CA LEU A 61 -37.87 -15.71 -33.30
C LEU A 61 -39.32 -15.79 -32.79
N TRP A 62 -39.68 -16.93 -32.22
CA TRP A 62 -41.02 -17.17 -31.66
C TRP A 62 -41.15 -16.62 -30.25
N SER A 63 -40.17 -16.92 -29.39
CA SER A 63 -40.09 -16.37 -28.04
C SER A 63 -38.65 -16.30 -27.57
N ALA A 64 -38.35 -15.35 -26.69
CA ALA A 64 -37.08 -15.30 -25.99
C ALA A 64 -37.33 -15.01 -24.51
N GLN A 65 -36.59 -15.69 -23.65
CA GLN A 65 -36.52 -15.42 -22.22
C GLN A 65 -35.04 -15.29 -21.89
N PHE A 66 -34.64 -14.14 -21.36
CA PHE A 66 -33.25 -13.88 -21.02
C PHE A 66 -33.19 -13.00 -19.80
N ASP A 67 -32.14 -13.22 -19.02
CA ASP A 67 -31.82 -12.44 -17.84
C ASP A 67 -30.69 -11.49 -18.19
N MET A 68 -30.88 -10.22 -17.81
CA MET A 68 -29.83 -9.22 -17.83
C MET A 68 -29.35 -9.04 -16.39
N ASP A 69 -28.16 -9.55 -16.10
CA ASP A 69 -27.52 -9.35 -14.81
C ASP A 69 -26.71 -8.04 -14.85
N ILE A 70 -27.11 -7.11 -13.97
CA ILE A 70 -26.46 -5.82 -13.73
C ILE A 70 -25.94 -5.69 -12.30
N GLU A 71 -26.07 -6.72 -11.46
CA GLU A 71 -25.73 -6.67 -10.03
C GLU A 71 -24.23 -6.51 -9.82
N ASN A 72 -23.41 -7.11 -10.68
CA ASN A 72 -21.95 -7.06 -10.61
C ASN A 72 -21.33 -6.08 -11.63
N VAL A 73 -22.12 -5.15 -12.18
CA VAL A 73 -21.60 -4.19 -13.14
C VAL A 73 -20.86 -3.10 -12.40
N ASN A 74 -19.55 -3.05 -12.56
CA ASN A 74 -18.73 -2.02 -11.94
C ASN A 74 -17.91 -1.32 -13.00
N ASN A 75 -18.36 -0.12 -13.35
CA ASN A 75 -17.84 0.60 -14.50
C ASN A 75 -16.97 1.80 -14.10
N TRP A 76 -16.94 2.18 -12.81
CA TRP A 76 -16.01 3.15 -12.27
C TRP A 76 -15.31 2.59 -11.04
N LEU A 77 -14.05 2.19 -11.22
CA LEU A 77 -13.25 1.62 -10.13
C LEU A 77 -12.46 2.73 -9.44
N ILE A 78 -12.62 2.86 -8.12
CA ILE A 78 -11.68 3.56 -7.25
C ILE A 78 -10.77 2.49 -6.64
N TYR A 79 -9.47 2.73 -6.60
CA TYR A 79 -8.53 1.74 -6.09
C TYR A 79 -7.53 2.32 -5.11
N LEU A 80 -7.20 1.49 -4.11
CA LEU A 80 -6.27 1.79 -3.04
C LEU A 80 -5.22 0.67 -2.99
N GLY A 81 -3.95 1.03 -3.13
CA GLY A 81 -2.79 0.19 -2.87
C GLY A 81 -2.15 0.57 -1.54
N SER A 82 -0.96 0.04 -1.28
CA SER A 82 -0.28 0.30 -0.01
C SER A 82 0.01 1.79 0.17
N LYS A 83 0.23 2.18 1.43
CA LYS A 83 0.96 3.42 1.73
C LYS A 83 2.36 3.35 1.14
N GLN A 84 2.86 4.49 0.72
CA GLN A 84 4.24 4.61 0.29
C GLN A 84 5.15 4.44 1.52
N ARG A 85 6.22 3.69 1.37
CA ARG A 85 7.24 3.52 2.40
C ARG A 85 8.56 4.05 1.89
N VAL A 86 9.20 4.89 2.70
CA VAL A 86 10.47 5.52 2.34
C VAL A 86 11.51 5.22 3.40
N GLU A 87 12.67 4.72 2.98
CA GLU A 87 13.88 4.67 3.82
C GLU A 87 14.67 5.97 3.69
N PHE A 88 15.08 6.53 4.83
CA PHE A 88 15.72 7.84 4.95
C PHE A 88 16.69 7.88 6.14
N THR A 89 17.52 8.91 6.19
CA THR A 89 18.28 9.27 7.40
C THR A 89 17.88 10.66 7.86
N ALA A 90 17.62 10.82 9.15
CA ALA A 90 17.38 12.13 9.75
C ALA A 90 17.96 12.23 11.15
N GLU A 91 18.36 13.43 11.53
CA GLU A 91 18.68 13.75 12.92
C GLU A 91 17.42 13.79 13.77
N LEU A 92 17.53 13.23 14.96
CA LEU A 92 16.51 13.22 15.99
C LEU A 92 16.81 14.32 17.01
N VAL A 93 15.77 14.77 17.68
CA VAL A 93 15.85 15.74 18.78
C VAL A 93 15.60 15.05 20.11
N PRO A 94 16.13 15.57 21.23
CA PRO A 94 15.79 15.07 22.56
C PRO A 94 14.28 15.17 22.83
N GLY A 95 13.66 14.06 23.19
CA GLY A 95 12.24 13.92 23.51
C GLY A 95 11.90 14.12 25.00
N TRP A 96 12.82 14.72 25.76
CA TRP A 96 12.70 15.04 27.19
C TRP A 96 13.05 16.52 27.42
N LEU A 97 12.77 17.04 28.63
CA LEU A 97 13.05 18.42 29.01
C LEU A 97 14.50 18.60 29.47
N ASP A 98 15.12 19.72 29.11
CA ASP A 98 16.50 20.02 29.55
C ASP A 98 16.58 20.27 31.06
N SER A 99 15.49 20.68 31.70
CA SER A 99 15.40 20.83 33.16
C SER A 99 15.39 19.50 33.90
N ASP A 100 15.08 18.39 33.21
CA ASP A 100 15.08 17.07 33.82
C ASP A 100 16.45 16.40 33.85
N LEU A 101 17.39 16.88 33.01
CA LEU A 101 18.79 16.51 33.02
C LEU A 101 19.55 17.44 33.97
N VAL A 102 19.87 16.90 35.14
CA VAL A 102 20.59 17.59 36.21
C VAL A 102 21.90 16.82 36.47
N PRO A 103 23.03 17.32 35.96
CA PRO A 103 24.36 16.77 36.24
C PRO A 103 24.70 16.83 37.75
N ASP A 104 25.52 15.89 38.23
CA ASP A 104 26.03 15.92 39.61
C ASP A 104 27.31 16.74 39.67
N GLU A 105 27.21 17.98 40.13
CA GLU A 105 28.34 18.91 40.26
C GLU A 105 29.14 18.69 41.56
N SER A 106 28.73 17.73 42.41
CA SER A 106 29.40 17.50 43.69
C SER A 106 30.80 16.90 43.51
N ASN A 107 31.67 17.19 44.49
CA ASN A 107 33.05 16.68 44.53
C ASN A 107 33.84 16.97 43.23
N SER A 108 33.67 18.17 42.67
CA SER A 108 34.30 18.57 41.40
C SER A 108 34.00 17.58 40.29
N PHE A 109 32.72 17.25 40.09
CA PHE A 109 32.22 16.30 39.08
C PHE A 109 32.67 14.85 39.25
N ALA A 110 33.40 14.49 40.30
CA ALA A 110 33.80 13.10 40.54
C ALA A 110 32.62 12.12 40.77
N ASN A 111 31.40 12.64 40.99
CA ASN A 111 30.18 11.85 41.09
C ASN A 111 29.27 11.93 39.84
N LEU A 112 29.78 12.52 38.75
CA LEU A 112 29.00 12.80 37.53
C LEU A 112 28.47 11.52 36.88
N PHE A 113 29.28 10.46 36.88
CA PHE A 113 28.89 9.12 36.43
C PHE A 113 29.70 8.04 37.15
N PHE A 114 29.26 6.80 36.99
CA PHE A 114 29.97 5.61 37.44
C PHE A 114 29.78 4.50 36.40
N THR A 115 30.82 3.71 36.18
CA THR A 115 30.76 2.47 35.39
C THR A 115 29.99 1.38 36.12
N GLU A 116 29.49 0.38 35.40
CA GLU A 116 28.86 -0.81 35.98
C GLU A 116 29.79 -1.54 36.96
N ALA A 117 31.09 -1.55 36.67
CA ALA A 117 32.10 -2.16 37.54
C ALA A 117 32.19 -1.44 38.89
N GLU A 118 32.24 -0.11 38.89
CA GLU A 118 32.27 0.69 40.12
C GLU A 118 30.97 0.57 40.90
N LEU A 119 29.82 0.62 40.21
CA LEU A 119 28.50 0.47 40.82
C LEU A 119 28.32 -0.89 41.50
N ALA A 120 28.89 -1.96 40.94
CA ALA A 120 28.84 -3.31 41.52
C ALA A 120 29.61 -3.42 42.84
N GLU A 121 30.64 -2.59 43.04
CA GLU A 121 31.43 -2.55 44.28
C GLU A 121 30.79 -1.65 45.36
N MET A 122 29.84 -0.79 44.99
CA MET A 122 29.16 0.12 45.91
C MET A 122 28.10 -0.57 46.77
N THR A 123 28.12 -0.28 48.08
CA THR A 123 27.06 -0.73 49.00
C THR A 123 25.80 0.14 48.98
N THR A 124 25.92 1.40 48.54
CA THR A 124 24.83 2.39 48.55
C THR A 124 24.79 3.22 47.26
N PRO A 125 24.67 2.60 46.07
CA PRO A 125 24.71 3.32 44.79
C PRO A 125 23.59 4.38 44.66
N ASN A 126 22.43 4.16 45.29
CA ASN A 126 21.33 5.13 45.35
C ASN A 126 21.66 6.44 46.11
N ALA A 127 22.80 6.53 46.79
CA ALA A 127 23.28 7.79 47.35
C ALA A 127 23.74 8.78 46.26
N HIS A 128 24.20 8.27 45.12
CA HIS A 128 24.68 9.07 44.00
C HIS A 128 23.51 9.44 43.08
N THR A 129 23.44 10.71 42.68
CA THR A 129 22.31 11.22 41.90
C THR A 129 22.24 10.57 40.52
N PHE A 130 23.39 10.35 39.88
CA PHE A 130 23.52 9.64 38.61
C PHE A 130 22.78 8.30 38.62
N TYR A 131 23.16 7.41 39.54
CA TYR A 131 22.54 6.09 39.67
C TYR A 131 21.07 6.20 40.06
N ARG A 132 20.74 7.08 41.01
CA ARG A 132 19.38 7.21 41.54
C ARG A 132 18.37 7.59 40.46
N TYR A 133 18.75 8.45 39.52
CA TYR A 133 17.85 9.04 38.51
C TYR A 133 18.05 8.52 37.08
N TYR A 134 19.25 8.13 36.65
CA TYR A 134 19.51 7.85 35.22
C TYR A 134 19.96 6.41 34.94
N HIS A 135 20.28 5.64 35.98
CA HIS A 135 20.48 4.21 35.88
C HIS A 135 19.16 3.45 36.04
N SER A 136 18.92 2.42 35.21
CA SER A 136 17.64 1.69 35.17
C SER A 136 17.22 1.02 36.48
N SER A 137 18.19 0.72 37.36
CA SER A 137 17.96 0.16 38.70
C SER A 137 17.90 1.21 39.82
N GLY A 138 17.96 2.50 39.46
CA GLY A 138 17.82 3.61 40.38
C GLY A 138 16.42 3.69 41.00
N SER A 139 16.35 4.07 42.27
CA SER A 139 15.07 4.17 43.01
C SER A 139 14.12 5.26 42.50
N LEU A 140 14.64 6.27 41.78
CA LEU A 140 13.86 7.36 41.20
C LEU A 140 14.13 7.49 39.70
N PHE A 141 14.34 6.36 39.02
CA PHE A 141 14.73 6.31 37.62
C PHE A 141 13.79 7.11 36.68
N LYS A 142 14.38 8.06 35.95
CA LYS A 142 13.78 8.83 34.86
C LYS A 142 14.13 8.16 33.53
N GLY A 143 13.28 7.23 33.09
CA GLY A 143 13.56 6.37 31.94
C GLY A 143 13.54 7.04 30.56
N ASP A 144 13.14 8.31 30.49
CA ASP A 144 13.08 9.12 29.29
C ASP A 144 14.30 10.01 29.08
N VAL A 145 14.84 10.58 30.16
CA VAL A 145 15.94 11.56 30.13
C VAL A 145 17.22 10.92 29.59
N GLY A 146 17.79 11.52 28.54
CA GLY A 146 18.97 10.99 27.84
C GLY A 146 18.66 9.78 26.95
N ARG A 147 17.41 9.31 26.86
CA ARG A 147 17.08 8.02 26.23
C ARG A 147 16.13 8.13 25.05
N ILE A 148 15.15 9.03 25.13
CA ILE A 148 14.10 9.17 24.10
C ILE A 148 14.47 10.19 23.04
N TRP A 149 14.83 9.75 21.84
CA TRP A 149 15.12 10.64 20.71
C TRP A 149 14.00 10.55 19.68
N VAL A 150 13.57 11.69 19.16
CA VAL A 150 12.37 11.77 18.31
C VAL A 150 12.57 12.68 17.12
N LEU A 151 11.90 12.37 16.03
CA LEU A 151 11.68 13.28 14.93
C LEU A 151 10.56 14.23 15.39
N ASN A 152 10.82 15.54 15.43
CA ASN A 152 9.85 16.53 15.89
C ASN A 152 8.72 16.78 14.86
N GLU A 153 8.14 15.72 14.33
CA GLU A 153 7.20 15.75 13.21
C GLU A 153 5.88 16.45 13.55
N THR A 154 5.38 16.25 14.77
CA THR A 154 4.12 16.84 15.24
C THR A 154 4.28 18.26 15.74
N GLY A 155 5.51 18.76 15.86
CA GLY A 155 5.82 20.04 16.51
C GLY A 155 5.67 20.04 18.04
N LYS A 156 5.40 18.87 18.66
CA LYS A 156 5.23 18.75 20.12
C LYS A 156 6.43 19.30 20.90
N TYR A 157 7.64 19.26 20.32
CA TYR A 157 8.88 19.69 20.97
C TYR A 157 9.37 21.06 20.49
N THR A 158 8.56 21.80 19.71
CA THR A 158 8.96 23.08 19.13
C THR A 158 8.90 24.26 20.11
N GLY A 159 8.09 24.20 21.16
CA GLY A 159 7.90 25.33 22.08
C GLY A 159 7.70 24.92 23.54
N GLY A 160 7.43 25.93 24.37
CA GLY A 160 7.35 25.77 25.82
C GLY A 160 8.74 25.55 26.43
N ASP A 161 8.83 24.59 27.35
CA ASP A 161 10.07 24.19 28.02
C ASP A 161 10.99 23.32 27.13
N TYR A 162 10.53 22.97 25.91
CA TYR A 162 11.34 22.26 24.93
C TYR A 162 12.02 23.22 23.96
N ASP A 163 13.31 22.99 23.71
CA ASP A 163 14.13 23.81 22.80
C ASP A 163 14.59 23.00 21.57
N ARG A 164 13.66 22.45 20.78
CA ARG A 164 13.99 21.50 19.68
C ARG A 164 13.79 22.05 18.26
N GLY A 165 13.49 23.34 18.13
CA GLY A 165 13.30 23.98 16.83
C GLY A 165 12.02 23.60 16.11
N TYR A 166 11.92 23.97 14.83
CA TYR A 166 10.71 23.78 14.03
C TYR A 166 10.34 22.30 13.85
N PRO A 167 9.07 22.02 13.53
CA PRO A 167 8.67 20.66 13.22
C PRO A 167 9.49 20.09 12.07
N PHE A 168 9.74 18.78 12.10
CA PHE A 168 10.50 18.12 11.05
C PHE A 168 9.77 18.23 9.71
N ASP A 169 10.46 18.78 8.70
CA ASP A 169 9.90 18.96 7.38
C ASP A 169 10.26 17.79 6.47
N TRP A 170 9.29 16.92 6.23
CA TRP A 170 9.44 15.79 5.32
C TRP A 170 9.71 16.19 3.87
N GLY A 171 9.43 17.43 3.46
CA GLY A 171 9.79 17.95 2.15
C GLY A 171 11.30 17.92 1.88
N THR A 172 12.12 17.85 2.94
CA THR A 172 13.58 17.72 2.85
C THR A 172 14.07 16.31 2.54
N VAL A 173 13.22 15.31 2.76
CA VAL A 173 13.52 13.88 2.60
C VAL A 173 12.80 13.28 1.40
N PHE A 174 11.73 13.91 0.91
CA PHE A 174 10.98 13.38 -0.22
C PHE A 174 11.46 13.97 -1.54
N PRO A 175 11.50 13.17 -2.61
CA PRO A 175 11.43 13.71 -3.96
C PRO A 175 10.22 14.64 -4.05
N ALA A 176 10.37 15.85 -4.61
CA ALA A 176 9.31 16.87 -4.61
C ALA A 176 7.93 16.35 -5.11
N LYS A 177 7.94 15.42 -6.08
CA LYS A 177 6.76 14.74 -6.62
C LYS A 177 5.98 13.86 -5.62
N MET A 178 6.60 13.48 -4.51
CA MET A 178 6.02 12.72 -3.40
C MET A 178 5.68 13.63 -2.22
N GLY A 179 6.42 14.71 -2.02
CA GLY A 179 6.16 15.66 -0.93
C GLY A 179 5.07 16.68 -1.21
N PHE A 180 4.89 17.07 -2.48
CA PHE A 180 4.05 18.21 -2.85
C PHE A 180 3.14 17.92 -4.05
N ASP A 181 1.97 18.56 -4.06
CA ASP A 181 1.08 18.56 -5.22
C ASP A 181 1.59 19.50 -6.33
N GLN A 182 0.88 19.53 -7.47
CA GLN A 182 1.24 20.41 -8.60
C GLN A 182 1.16 21.91 -8.25
N SER A 183 0.49 22.27 -7.15
CA SER A 183 0.35 23.65 -6.65
C SER A 183 1.38 23.98 -5.57
N GLY A 184 2.24 23.03 -5.19
CA GLY A 184 3.25 23.19 -4.14
C GLY A 184 2.73 22.99 -2.71
N ASN A 185 1.53 22.43 -2.52
CA ASN A 185 1.02 22.12 -1.19
C ASN A 185 1.61 20.80 -0.69
N ALA A 186 2.02 20.76 0.58
CA ALA A 186 2.51 19.54 1.22
C ALA A 186 1.42 18.46 1.22
N LEU A 187 1.81 17.24 0.82
CA LEU A 187 0.97 16.05 0.79
C LEU A 187 1.18 15.13 2.00
N TYR A 188 1.74 15.69 3.07
CA TYR A 188 1.96 15.04 4.35
C TYR A 188 1.45 15.93 5.48
N GLY A 189 0.84 15.31 6.49
CA GLY A 189 0.45 16.00 7.73
C GLY A 189 1.45 15.78 8.87
N PRO A 190 1.33 16.58 9.96
CA PRO A 190 2.10 16.45 11.18
C PRO A 190 1.56 15.28 12.05
N PHE A 191 1.68 14.06 11.53
CA PHE A 191 1.22 12.85 12.21
C PHE A 191 2.35 12.21 12.98
N ALA A 192 2.06 11.50 14.07
CA ALA A 192 3.07 10.77 14.80
C ALA A 192 3.34 9.43 14.10
N ARG A 193 4.25 9.42 13.11
CA ARG A 193 4.61 8.19 12.38
C ARG A 193 5.45 7.26 13.25
N GLN A 194 5.56 5.99 12.89
CA GLN A 194 6.45 5.05 13.56
C GLN A 194 7.67 4.76 12.69
N LEU A 195 8.82 4.59 13.33
CA LEU A 195 10.01 4.08 12.64
C LEU A 195 9.83 2.58 12.37
N LEU A 196 10.01 2.20 11.13
CA LEU A 196 10.01 0.84 10.64
C LEU A 196 11.45 0.41 10.30
N PRO A 197 11.75 -0.90 10.29
CA PRO A 197 13.05 -1.40 9.82
C PRO A 197 13.41 -0.87 8.44
N CYS A 198 14.71 -0.71 8.14
CA CYS A 198 15.19 -0.32 6.83
C CYS A 198 14.72 -1.29 5.72
N LEU A 199 14.55 -0.76 4.51
CA LEU A 199 14.39 -1.53 3.27
C LEU A 199 15.72 -2.15 2.83
N THR A 200 16.83 -1.55 3.24
CA THR A 200 18.18 -2.08 3.07
C THR A 200 18.30 -3.40 3.82
N ALA A 201 18.89 -4.38 3.15
CA ALA A 201 18.98 -5.75 3.60
C ALA A 201 20.42 -6.22 3.75
N ASN A 202 20.62 -7.20 4.62
CA ASN A 202 21.89 -7.89 4.75
C ASN A 202 22.21 -8.65 3.45
N LYS A 203 23.45 -8.49 2.97
CA LYS A 203 23.92 -9.12 1.73
C LYS A 203 23.79 -10.65 1.72
N TYR A 204 23.93 -11.30 2.88
CA TYR A 204 23.97 -12.75 3.00
C TYR A 204 22.63 -13.33 3.43
N THR A 205 22.01 -12.80 4.49
CA THR A 205 20.75 -13.37 5.02
C THR A 205 19.53 -12.88 4.26
N ARG A 206 19.66 -11.75 3.53
CA ARG A 206 18.55 -11.03 2.89
C ARG A 206 17.53 -10.44 3.87
N ASP A 207 17.73 -10.53 5.17
CA ASP A 207 16.88 -9.85 6.13
C ASP A 207 17.15 -8.35 6.16
N SER A 208 16.18 -7.55 6.60
CA SER A 208 16.38 -6.13 6.87
C SER A 208 17.56 -5.92 7.83
N VAL A 209 18.35 -4.85 7.62
CA VAL A 209 19.39 -4.44 8.57
C VAL A 209 18.82 -3.84 9.87
N GLY A 210 17.49 -3.81 10.02
CA GLY A 210 16.81 -3.24 11.18
C GLY A 210 16.77 -1.72 11.12
N ILE A 211 16.62 -1.09 12.28
CA ILE A 211 16.77 0.36 12.45
C ILE A 211 18.24 0.61 12.82
N LYS A 212 18.92 1.49 12.08
CA LYS A 212 20.30 1.89 12.38
C LYS A 212 20.27 3.22 13.12
N VAL A 213 20.94 3.30 14.26
CA VAL A 213 21.10 4.54 15.04
C VAL A 213 22.58 4.87 15.15
N GLU A 214 22.89 6.15 14.95
CA GLU A 214 24.23 6.68 15.09
C GLU A 214 24.19 7.89 16.03
N PHE A 215 25.27 8.09 16.77
CA PHE A 215 25.48 9.25 17.62
C PHE A 215 26.75 10.00 17.22
N SER A 216 26.82 11.25 17.63
CA SER A 216 27.94 12.16 17.42
C SER A 216 28.14 12.96 18.70
N PHE A 217 29.40 13.31 18.98
CA PHE A 217 29.80 14.19 20.09
C PHE A 217 30.51 15.47 19.61
N ASP A 218 30.47 15.76 18.30
CA ASP A 218 31.14 16.90 17.68
C ASP A 218 30.18 17.68 16.76
N SER A 219 28.92 17.78 17.16
CA SER A 219 27.86 18.49 16.43
C SER A 219 27.57 17.91 15.03
N GLY A 220 27.76 16.60 14.86
CA GLY A 220 27.39 15.86 13.65
C GLY A 220 28.52 15.75 12.62
N GLN A 221 29.76 16.07 12.99
CA GLN A 221 30.92 15.93 12.09
C GLN A 221 31.37 14.46 11.99
N THR A 222 31.36 13.73 13.10
CA THR A 222 31.74 12.32 13.19
C THR A 222 30.61 11.49 13.78
N TRP A 223 30.21 10.44 13.05
CA TRP A 223 29.11 9.57 13.42
C TRP A 223 29.60 8.17 13.80
N HIS A 224 29.13 7.68 14.94
CA HIS A 224 29.43 6.36 15.48
C HIS A 224 28.17 5.53 15.59
N ILE A 225 28.26 4.25 15.25
CA ILE A 225 27.14 3.31 15.45
C ILE A 225 26.89 3.17 16.94
N LEU A 226 25.64 3.33 17.37
CA LEU A 226 25.23 3.16 18.76
C LEU A 226 25.34 1.67 19.14
N PRO A 227 26.24 1.26 20.04
CA PRO A 227 26.57 -0.15 20.28
C PRO A 227 25.63 -0.82 21.30
N VAL A 228 24.41 -0.32 21.46
CA VAL A 228 23.47 -0.77 22.51
C VAL A 228 22.09 -1.07 21.96
N GLY A 229 21.26 -1.69 22.81
CA GLY A 229 19.86 -1.97 22.48
C GLY A 229 19.08 -0.67 22.28
N ILE A 230 18.25 -0.66 21.23
CA ILE A 230 17.29 0.40 20.93
C ILE A 230 15.92 -0.22 20.68
N ASN A 231 14.87 0.51 21.03
CA ASN A 231 13.50 0.20 20.61
C ASN A 231 12.92 1.39 19.85
N SER A 232 12.15 1.13 18.80
CA SER A 232 11.30 2.14 18.18
C SER A 232 10.13 2.50 19.11
N LEU A 233 9.80 3.78 19.19
CA LEU A 233 8.63 4.23 19.94
C LEU A 233 7.35 3.86 19.16
N SER A 234 6.33 3.38 19.89
CA SER A 234 5.06 2.96 19.29
C SER A 234 4.07 4.11 19.08
N ASP A 235 4.32 5.28 19.66
CA ASP A 235 3.37 6.39 19.66
C ASP A 235 3.89 7.63 18.91
N ARG A 236 5.15 7.62 18.46
CA ARG A 236 5.78 8.72 17.73
C ARG A 236 7.03 8.27 16.97
N CYS A 237 7.50 9.12 16.07
CA CYS A 237 8.62 8.81 15.20
C CYS A 237 9.91 9.00 16.00
N GLY A 238 10.46 7.92 16.56
CA GLY A 238 11.62 8.02 17.42
C GLY A 238 12.06 6.69 18.02
N ILE A 239 13.10 6.75 18.84
CA ILE A 239 13.72 5.61 19.51
C ILE A 239 13.83 5.85 21.02
N ILE A 240 14.01 4.77 21.76
CA ILE A 240 14.45 4.78 23.14
C ILE A 240 15.69 3.90 23.30
N ILE A 241 16.73 4.43 23.96
CA ILE A 241 17.94 3.70 24.34
C ILE A 241 17.64 2.88 25.61
N VAL A 242 17.80 1.56 25.55
CA VAL A 242 17.44 0.66 26.66
C VAL A 242 18.60 0.25 27.54
N ASP A 243 19.81 0.72 27.26
CA ASP A 243 21.00 0.38 28.03
C ASP A 243 20.87 0.78 29.51
N PRO A 244 21.13 -0.08 30.50
CA PRO A 244 21.01 0.29 31.92
C PRO A 244 21.76 1.57 32.31
N ASN A 245 22.93 1.80 31.72
CA ASN A 245 23.88 2.85 32.10
C ASN A 245 24.36 3.64 30.88
N LEU A 246 23.87 4.88 30.79
CA LEU A 246 24.23 5.77 29.68
C LEU A 246 25.73 6.11 29.62
N ALA A 247 26.47 5.99 30.72
CA ALA A 247 27.91 6.28 30.75
C ALA A 247 28.76 5.15 30.12
N GLU A 248 28.21 3.94 29.96
CA GLU A 248 28.90 2.84 29.27
C GLU A 248 28.90 3.00 27.74
N ILE A 249 28.09 3.91 27.22
CA ILE A 249 27.96 4.17 25.79
C ILE A 249 29.12 5.08 25.35
N LYS A 250 30.12 4.49 24.71
CA LYS A 250 31.30 5.20 24.20
C LYS A 250 31.69 4.81 22.78
N PRO A 251 32.30 5.73 22.02
CA PRO A 251 32.89 5.41 20.72
C PRO A 251 34.12 4.52 20.91
N LYS A 252 34.63 3.94 19.82
CA LYS A 252 35.85 3.13 19.89
C LYS A 252 37.06 4.04 20.09
N GLY A 253 37.74 3.89 21.22
CA GLY A 253 38.94 4.66 21.60
C GLY A 253 38.74 5.36 22.95
N GLU A 254 39.84 5.74 23.59
CA GLU A 254 39.79 6.66 24.74
C GLU A 254 39.74 8.08 24.19
N LEU A 255 38.61 8.75 24.40
CA LEU A 255 38.41 10.15 24.04
C LEU A 255 38.10 10.92 25.33
N THR A 256 38.59 12.15 25.42
CA THR A 256 38.22 13.11 26.47
C THR A 256 37.37 14.22 25.86
N ILE A 257 36.64 14.93 26.70
CA ILE A 257 35.89 16.11 26.26
C ILE A 257 36.89 17.17 25.83
N THR A 258 36.85 17.52 24.54
CA THR A 258 37.64 18.62 23.96
C THR A 258 36.69 19.66 23.41
N THR A 259 36.77 20.90 23.91
CA THR A 259 35.96 21.99 23.36
C THR A 259 36.61 22.57 22.11
N PRO A 260 35.89 22.72 20.98
CA PRO A 260 36.38 23.51 19.86
C PRO A 260 36.26 25.03 20.10
N PHE A 261 35.50 25.47 21.12
CA PHE A 261 35.05 26.87 21.27
C PHE A 261 35.28 27.53 22.66
N GLY A 262 36.03 26.91 23.59
CA GLY A 262 36.40 27.51 24.90
C GLY A 262 35.82 26.76 26.11
N ASP A 263 36.49 26.96 27.26
CA ASP A 263 36.31 26.37 28.61
C ASP A 263 34.95 25.68 28.86
N SER A 264 34.88 24.36 28.68
CA SER A 264 33.77 23.54 29.24
C SER A 264 34.06 23.22 30.69
N GLU A 265 33.01 23.16 31.51
CA GLU A 265 33.13 22.77 32.92
C GLU A 265 33.64 21.33 33.11
N LEU A 266 33.59 20.52 32.05
CA LEU A 266 34.03 19.11 32.03
C LEU A 266 35.26 18.88 31.13
N GLU A 267 36.09 19.90 30.88
CA GLU A 267 37.35 19.71 30.16
C GLU A 267 38.20 18.59 30.80
N ASP A 268 38.83 17.77 29.96
CA ASP A 268 39.63 16.58 30.34
C ASP A 268 38.86 15.39 30.97
N GLU A 269 37.55 15.49 31.21
CA GLU A 269 36.72 14.35 31.62
C GLU A 269 36.56 13.31 30.49
N GLU A 270 36.31 12.04 30.85
CA GLU A 270 36.07 10.96 29.86
C GLU A 270 34.86 11.31 28.98
N LEU A 271 35.05 11.25 27.66
CA LEU A 271 33.98 11.47 26.71
C LEU A 271 33.18 10.16 26.52
N ASN A 272 32.03 10.11 27.17
CA ASN A 272 31.00 9.12 26.95
C ASN A 272 29.66 9.82 26.65
N TYR A 273 28.64 9.04 26.34
CA TYR A 273 27.34 9.57 25.97
C TYR A 273 26.69 10.42 27.08
N TRP A 274 26.83 10.01 28.34
CA TRP A 274 26.29 10.76 29.47
C TRP A 274 27.05 12.07 29.71
N THR A 275 28.38 12.03 29.73
CA THR A 275 29.21 13.23 29.97
C THR A 275 29.06 14.24 28.84
N SER A 276 28.88 13.79 27.59
CA SER A 276 28.56 14.65 26.45
C SER A 276 27.22 15.39 26.64
N LEU A 277 26.17 14.70 27.13
CA LEU A 277 24.90 15.34 27.44
C LEU A 277 24.99 16.32 28.62
N CYS A 278 25.79 15.99 29.64
CA CYS A 278 26.04 16.87 30.77
C CYS A 278 26.81 18.13 30.34
N ALA A 279 27.81 18.00 29.48
CA ALA A 279 28.55 19.14 28.93
C ALA A 279 27.60 20.09 28.18
N ASP A 280 26.77 19.56 27.26
CA ASP A 280 25.77 20.37 26.55
C ASP A 280 24.83 21.12 27.50
N LYS A 281 24.50 20.51 28.64
CA LYS A 281 23.64 21.12 29.66
C LYS A 281 24.35 22.20 30.48
N LEU A 282 25.56 21.94 30.95
CA LEU A 282 26.35 22.85 31.79
C LEU A 282 26.81 24.07 31.00
N ASP A 283 27.23 23.86 29.75
CA ASP A 283 27.64 24.92 28.84
C ASP A 283 26.45 25.79 28.37
N GLY A 284 25.22 25.39 28.70
CA GLY A 284 24.00 26.14 28.36
C GLY A 284 23.65 26.09 26.87
N ASN A 285 24.13 25.07 26.15
CA ASN A 285 23.94 24.95 24.71
C ASN A 285 22.44 24.83 24.37
N SER A 286 22.01 25.48 23.29
CA SER A 286 20.68 25.33 22.72
C SER A 286 20.66 24.26 21.62
N PHE A 287 19.77 23.28 21.74
CA PHE A 287 19.62 22.27 20.69
C PHE A 287 19.06 22.91 19.41
N LYS A 288 18.09 23.83 19.57
CA LYS A 288 17.45 24.60 18.50
C LYS A 288 18.43 25.47 17.71
N LEU A 289 19.41 26.09 18.39
CA LEU A 289 20.42 26.93 17.74
C LEU A 289 21.58 26.13 17.14
N GLY A 290 21.56 24.80 17.26
CA GLY A 290 22.61 23.95 16.70
C GLY A 290 23.86 23.86 17.57
N GLU A 291 23.80 24.27 18.84
CA GLU A 291 24.96 24.38 19.72
C GLU A 291 25.30 23.06 20.43
N TRP A 292 24.34 22.13 20.54
CA TRP A 292 24.59 20.81 21.13
C TRP A 292 25.59 20.00 20.33
N ASN A 293 26.60 19.49 21.01
CA ASN A 293 27.58 18.56 20.48
C ASN A 293 27.00 17.15 20.34
N THR A 294 26.16 16.76 21.29
CA THR A 294 25.50 15.45 21.29
C THR A 294 24.39 15.42 20.25
N ARG A 295 24.60 14.67 19.17
CA ARG A 295 23.60 14.46 18.11
C ARG A 295 23.29 12.98 17.98
N VAL A 296 22.03 12.67 17.68
CA VAL A 296 21.58 11.32 17.35
C VAL A 296 20.86 11.38 16.02
N ARG A 297 21.16 10.45 15.13
CA ARG A 297 20.42 10.27 13.88
C ARG A 297 19.99 8.84 13.72
N VAL A 298 18.95 8.65 12.93
CA VAL A 298 18.41 7.35 12.61
C VAL A 298 18.35 7.15 11.11
N THR A 299 18.72 5.95 10.66
CA THR A 299 18.34 5.43 9.35
C THR A 299 17.30 4.35 9.55
N ALA A 300 16.12 4.57 8.99
CA ALA A 300 14.94 3.73 9.14
C ALA A 300 14.00 3.94 7.95
N SER A 301 12.88 3.23 7.94
CA SER A 301 11.78 3.52 7.03
C SER A 301 10.57 4.12 7.75
N VAL A 302 9.74 4.88 7.05
CA VAL A 302 8.39 5.25 7.53
C VAL A 302 7.35 4.98 6.46
N GLU A 303 6.10 4.78 6.91
CA GLU A 303 4.93 4.86 6.04
C GLU A 303 4.43 6.30 5.91
N LEU A 304 4.17 6.71 4.69
CA LEU A 304 3.63 8.02 4.35
C LEU A 304 2.11 8.05 4.36
N ASP A 305 1.54 9.25 4.30
CA ASP A 305 0.10 9.43 4.16
C ASP A 305 -0.38 9.06 2.77
N GLN A 306 0.48 9.27 1.77
CA GLN A 306 0.19 8.91 0.40
C GLN A 306 0.15 7.39 0.23
N ARG A 307 -0.83 6.98 -0.57
CA ARG A 307 -0.97 5.61 -1.06
C ARG A 307 -0.85 5.59 -2.56
N ILE A 308 -0.59 4.41 -3.11
CA ILE A 308 -0.93 4.20 -4.52
C ILE A 308 -2.46 4.30 -4.61
N TYR A 309 -2.99 5.30 -5.30
CA TYR A 309 -4.43 5.42 -5.52
C TYR A 309 -4.72 5.93 -6.92
N GLY A 310 -5.96 5.73 -7.35
CA GLY A 310 -6.44 6.35 -8.56
C GLY A 310 -7.85 5.93 -8.88
N THR A 311 -8.28 6.31 -10.07
CA THR A 311 -9.58 5.94 -10.61
C THR A 311 -9.41 5.39 -12.02
N ILE A 312 -10.17 4.34 -12.34
CA ILE A 312 -10.34 3.85 -13.70
C ILE A 312 -11.79 4.13 -14.09
N GLN A 313 -11.96 5.11 -14.98
CA GLN A 313 -13.26 5.49 -15.51
C GLN A 313 -13.78 4.45 -16.54
N PRO A 314 -15.10 4.39 -16.74
CA PRO A 314 -15.71 3.52 -17.73
C PRO A 314 -15.25 3.88 -19.14
N LEU A 315 -14.99 2.87 -19.96
CA LEU A 315 -14.65 3.08 -21.37
C LEU A 315 -15.78 2.57 -22.25
N ASN A 316 -16.64 3.47 -22.72
CA ASN A 316 -17.78 3.13 -23.61
C ASN A 316 -18.69 2.02 -23.04
N SER A 317 -19.04 2.12 -21.76
CA SER A 317 -19.91 1.16 -21.06
C SER A 317 -21.31 1.10 -21.69
N GLY A 318 -21.79 -0.11 -21.98
CA GLY A 318 -23.17 -0.41 -22.39
C GLY A 318 -24.15 -0.48 -21.22
N SER A 319 -23.67 -0.34 -19.98
CA SER A 319 -24.52 -0.22 -18.80
C SER A 319 -25.26 1.12 -18.77
N PRO A 320 -26.58 1.14 -18.49
CA PRO A 320 -27.33 2.38 -18.29
C PRO A 320 -27.07 3.03 -16.92
N PHE A 321 -26.31 2.37 -16.03
CA PHE A 321 -26.02 2.84 -14.68
C PHE A 321 -24.52 3.09 -14.49
N TYR A 322 -24.18 4.13 -13.73
CA TYR A 322 -22.84 4.34 -13.20
C TYR A 322 -22.78 3.73 -11.81
N GLN A 323 -21.93 2.72 -11.64
CA GLN A 323 -21.68 2.09 -10.35
C GLN A 323 -20.21 2.30 -10.00
N ILE A 324 -20.00 2.85 -8.81
CA ILE A 324 -18.68 3.14 -8.26
C ILE A 324 -18.45 2.14 -7.13
N ASP A 325 -17.27 1.54 -7.10
CA ASP A 325 -16.82 0.75 -5.96
C ASP A 325 -15.36 1.02 -5.64
N VAL A 326 -14.98 0.70 -4.40
CA VAL A 326 -13.63 0.88 -3.88
C VAL A 326 -12.98 -0.49 -3.72
N PHE A 327 -11.88 -0.69 -4.43
CA PHE A 327 -11.07 -1.89 -4.29
C PHE A 327 -9.82 -1.59 -3.47
N ASP A 328 -9.74 -2.21 -2.29
CA ASP A 328 -8.56 -2.16 -1.45
C ASP A 328 -7.65 -3.36 -1.71
N TYR A 329 -6.49 -3.08 -2.32
CA TYR A 329 -5.41 -4.02 -2.56
C TYR A 329 -4.12 -3.57 -1.84
N SER A 330 -4.26 -2.93 -0.68
CA SER A 330 -3.13 -2.44 0.13
C SER A 330 -2.14 -3.53 0.54
N GLY A 331 -2.55 -4.81 0.53
CA GLY A 331 -1.70 -5.97 0.82
C GLY A 331 -1.03 -6.61 -0.40
N GLU A 332 -1.31 -6.13 -1.62
CA GLU A 332 -0.84 -6.77 -2.87
C GLU A 332 0.10 -5.89 -3.68
N PHE A 333 -0.17 -4.58 -3.75
CA PHE A 333 0.60 -3.62 -4.55
C PHE A 333 1.29 -2.60 -3.66
N PHE A 334 2.61 -2.48 -3.80
CA PHE A 334 3.46 -1.73 -2.89
C PHE A 334 4.27 -0.64 -3.59
N HIS A 335 4.62 0.40 -2.83
CA HIS A 335 5.55 1.45 -3.22
C HIS A 335 6.59 1.67 -2.12
N ASP A 336 7.69 0.95 -2.20
CA ASP A 336 8.81 0.99 -1.26
C ASP A 336 10.04 1.59 -1.98
N ALA A 337 10.61 2.65 -1.43
CA ALA A 337 11.74 3.36 -2.04
C ALA A 337 12.81 3.74 -1.01
N ARG A 338 14.08 3.70 -1.41
CA ARG A 338 15.18 4.24 -0.61
C ARG A 338 15.57 5.63 -1.12
N ASP A 339 15.35 6.62 -0.28
CA ASP A 339 15.68 8.00 -0.59
C ASP A 339 17.19 8.24 -0.64
N ASP A 340 17.58 9.31 -1.34
CA ASP A 340 18.98 9.73 -1.47
C ASP A 340 19.61 10.16 -0.13
N SER A 341 18.80 10.58 0.84
CA SER A 341 19.22 10.88 2.22
C SER A 341 19.58 9.63 3.05
N SER A 342 19.20 8.42 2.62
CA SER A 342 19.58 7.20 3.36
C SER A 342 21.11 7.04 3.39
N THR A 343 21.68 6.76 4.55
CA THR A 343 23.13 6.46 4.70
C THR A 343 23.52 5.23 3.87
N PHE A 344 22.56 4.36 3.55
CA PHE A 344 22.76 3.19 2.72
C PHE A 344 22.66 3.48 1.23
N LYS A 345 22.32 4.71 0.81
CA LYS A 345 22.17 5.04 -0.61
C LYS A 345 23.45 4.75 -1.41
N THR A 346 24.61 5.08 -0.83
CA THR A 346 25.93 4.86 -1.42
C THR A 346 26.53 3.49 -1.07
N SER A 347 25.81 2.67 -0.30
CA SER A 347 26.28 1.34 0.08
C SER A 347 25.97 0.31 -1.00
N ASP A 348 26.83 -0.72 -1.09
CA ASP A 348 26.61 -1.90 -1.94
C ASP A 348 25.62 -2.91 -1.33
N LEU A 349 24.89 -2.51 -0.28
CA LEU A 349 23.91 -3.39 0.36
C LEU A 349 22.65 -3.50 -0.52
N PRO A 350 22.08 -4.72 -0.65
CA PRO A 350 20.83 -4.90 -1.36
C PRO A 350 19.71 -4.11 -0.69
N VAL A 351 18.71 -3.72 -1.48
CA VAL A 351 17.55 -2.96 -1.02
C VAL A 351 16.27 -3.56 -1.60
N TYR A 352 15.22 -3.61 -0.78
CA TYR A 352 13.88 -4.03 -1.20
C TYR A 352 13.08 -2.86 -1.75
N GLU A 353 13.47 -2.35 -2.91
CA GLU A 353 12.68 -1.35 -3.63
C GLU A 353 11.61 -2.01 -4.50
N ARG A 354 10.42 -1.43 -4.49
CA ARG A 354 9.25 -1.95 -5.19
C ARG A 354 8.36 -0.79 -5.63
N ASP A 355 8.03 -0.73 -6.91
CA ASP A 355 6.99 0.18 -7.41
C ASP A 355 6.05 -0.59 -8.33
N ASP A 356 4.91 -1.01 -7.78
CA ASP A 356 3.89 -1.74 -8.55
C ASP A 356 2.83 -0.85 -9.18
N SER A 357 2.96 0.48 -9.14
CA SER A 357 1.93 1.41 -9.64
C SER A 357 1.48 1.08 -11.07
N LYS A 358 2.42 0.73 -11.96
CA LYS A 358 2.13 0.31 -13.34
C LYS A 358 1.41 -1.04 -13.43
N LYS A 359 1.83 -2.03 -12.63
CA LYS A 359 1.21 -3.37 -12.60
C LYS A 359 -0.20 -3.28 -12.05
N PHE A 360 -0.40 -2.49 -11.00
CA PHE A 360 -1.70 -2.28 -10.37
C PHE A 360 -2.68 -1.66 -11.36
N LYS A 361 -2.27 -0.58 -12.05
CA LYS A 361 -3.09 0.03 -13.10
C LYS A 361 -3.49 -0.97 -14.19
N ALA A 362 -2.55 -1.77 -14.69
CA ALA A 362 -2.83 -2.76 -15.72
C ALA A 362 -3.76 -3.89 -15.24
N TYR A 363 -3.65 -4.32 -13.98
CA TYR A 363 -4.56 -5.29 -13.37
C TYR A 363 -5.99 -4.72 -13.29
N LEU A 364 -6.13 -3.46 -12.89
CA LEU A 364 -7.43 -2.81 -12.76
C LEU A 364 -8.09 -2.48 -14.09
N GLU A 365 -7.32 -2.15 -15.13
CA GLU A 365 -7.85 -2.01 -16.48
C GLU A 365 -8.49 -3.32 -16.95
N LYS A 366 -7.87 -4.46 -16.66
CA LYS A 366 -8.47 -5.78 -16.93
C LYS A 366 -9.74 -6.02 -16.10
N LEU A 367 -9.70 -5.68 -14.82
CA LEU A 367 -10.85 -5.84 -13.92
C LEU A 367 -12.04 -5.01 -14.39
N ARG A 368 -11.82 -3.73 -14.76
CA ARG A 368 -12.84 -2.88 -15.37
C ARG A 368 -13.37 -3.52 -16.63
N ASP A 369 -12.50 -3.95 -17.55
CA ASP A 369 -12.93 -4.51 -18.83
C ASP A 369 -13.85 -5.73 -18.65
N THR A 370 -13.67 -6.51 -17.58
CA THR A 370 -14.55 -7.63 -17.20
C THR A 370 -15.85 -7.21 -16.52
N LEU A 371 -15.85 -6.13 -15.73
CA LEU A 371 -16.98 -5.73 -14.88
C LEU A 371 -17.83 -4.58 -15.44
N GLN A 372 -17.33 -3.78 -16.38
CA GLN A 372 -17.98 -2.53 -16.76
C GLN A 372 -19.30 -2.68 -17.51
N ASP A 373 -19.59 -3.88 -18.04
CA ASP A 373 -20.71 -4.13 -18.94
C ASP A 373 -21.64 -5.23 -18.43
N ARG A 374 -22.94 -5.05 -18.72
CA ARG A 374 -24.00 -5.99 -18.38
C ARG A 374 -23.76 -7.37 -18.98
N SER A 375 -24.13 -8.41 -18.23
CA SER A 375 -24.17 -9.77 -18.75
C SER A 375 -25.58 -10.11 -19.24
N ILE A 376 -25.66 -10.80 -20.38
CA ILE A 376 -26.92 -11.28 -20.95
C ILE A 376 -26.81 -12.78 -21.20
N SER A 377 -27.72 -13.57 -20.62
CA SER A 377 -27.84 -15.00 -20.88
C SER A 377 -29.32 -15.37 -21.05
N GLY A 378 -29.62 -16.39 -21.86
CA GLY A 378 -31.02 -16.76 -22.03
C GLY A 378 -31.30 -17.89 -23.01
N GLN A 379 -32.60 -18.13 -23.17
CA GLN A 379 -33.19 -19.12 -24.05
C GLN A 379 -33.95 -18.43 -25.19
N PHE A 380 -33.61 -18.78 -26.43
CA PHE A 380 -34.25 -18.30 -27.65
C PHE A 380 -34.98 -19.46 -28.32
N THR A 381 -36.28 -19.33 -28.57
CA THR A 381 -37.13 -20.37 -29.19
C THR A 381 -37.62 -19.90 -30.55
N PHE A 382 -37.50 -20.77 -31.54
CA PHE A 382 -37.89 -20.52 -32.94
C PHE A 382 -39.11 -21.36 -33.29
N GLY A 383 -40.02 -20.80 -34.10
CA GLY A 383 -41.26 -21.46 -34.53
C GLY A 383 -41.08 -22.49 -35.65
N GLN A 384 -39.83 -22.78 -36.03
CA GLN A 384 -39.47 -23.80 -37.02
C GLN A 384 -38.15 -24.47 -36.67
N LEU A 385 -37.86 -25.59 -37.33
CA LEU A 385 -36.58 -26.27 -37.22
C LEU A 385 -35.52 -25.51 -38.01
N TRP A 386 -34.47 -25.06 -37.31
CA TRP A 386 -33.32 -24.38 -37.87
C TRP A 386 -32.08 -25.20 -37.54
N PHE A 387 -31.35 -25.62 -38.56
CA PHE A 387 -30.18 -26.52 -38.43
C PHE A 387 -28.85 -25.83 -38.74
N ASP A 388 -28.90 -24.53 -39.00
CA ASP A 388 -27.77 -23.70 -39.39
C ASP A 388 -27.03 -23.06 -38.20
N PHE A 389 -27.62 -23.10 -37.01
CA PHE A 389 -26.94 -22.72 -35.77
C PHE A 389 -25.91 -23.76 -35.35
N LYS A 390 -24.78 -23.29 -34.80
CA LYS A 390 -23.73 -24.13 -34.21
C LYS A 390 -23.43 -23.70 -32.78
N ILE A 391 -22.99 -24.66 -31.98
CA ILE A 391 -22.39 -24.33 -30.67
C ILE A 391 -21.15 -23.47 -30.93
N GLY A 392 -21.04 -22.35 -30.22
CA GLY A 392 -20.02 -21.33 -30.42
C GLY A 392 -20.45 -20.13 -31.26
N ASP A 393 -21.59 -20.21 -31.96
CA ASP A 393 -22.18 -19.05 -32.63
C ASP A 393 -22.71 -18.04 -31.61
N SER A 394 -22.90 -16.78 -32.00
CA SER A 394 -23.37 -15.72 -31.08
C SER A 394 -24.62 -15.01 -31.60
N ILE A 395 -25.45 -14.49 -30.70
CA ILE A 395 -26.71 -13.80 -31.06
C ILE A 395 -26.55 -12.29 -30.84
N ALA A 396 -26.41 -11.53 -31.93
CA ALA A 396 -26.12 -10.09 -31.89
C ALA A 396 -27.31 -9.22 -31.49
N LYS A 397 -28.48 -9.49 -32.09
CA LYS A 397 -29.58 -8.54 -32.14
C LYS A 397 -30.89 -9.26 -32.43
N ILE A 398 -31.98 -8.69 -31.94
CA ILE A 398 -33.35 -9.00 -32.34
C ILE A 398 -33.88 -7.81 -33.16
N ASP A 399 -33.84 -7.94 -34.49
CA ASP A 399 -34.45 -7.03 -35.45
C ASP A 399 -35.98 -7.00 -35.30
N GLY A 400 -36.60 -5.88 -35.65
CA GLY A 400 -38.04 -5.64 -35.50
C GLY A 400 -38.45 -5.20 -34.10
N ARG A 401 -37.75 -5.63 -33.05
CA ARG A 401 -37.86 -5.07 -31.68
C ARG A 401 -36.73 -4.10 -31.32
N ASN A 402 -35.79 -3.87 -32.23
CA ASN A 402 -34.62 -3.00 -32.04
C ASN A 402 -33.81 -3.32 -30.76
N PHE A 403 -33.78 -4.59 -30.36
CA PHE A 403 -33.10 -5.00 -29.14
C PHE A 403 -31.69 -5.50 -29.46
N ASN A 404 -30.67 -4.78 -28.98
CA ASN A 404 -29.26 -5.12 -29.19
C ASN A 404 -28.75 -5.98 -28.03
N LEU A 405 -28.24 -7.17 -28.33
CA LEU A 405 -27.65 -8.10 -27.38
C LEU A 405 -26.12 -8.00 -27.35
N LYS A 406 -25.53 -7.19 -28.23
CA LYS A 406 -24.08 -6.93 -28.18
C LYS A 406 -23.74 -6.11 -26.94
N THR A 407 -22.69 -6.53 -26.26
CA THR A 407 -22.03 -5.81 -25.16
C THR A 407 -20.56 -5.56 -25.53
N ARG A 408 -19.87 -4.69 -24.81
CA ARG A 408 -18.43 -4.48 -24.96
C ARG A 408 -17.67 -5.05 -23.77
N ILE A 409 -16.68 -5.88 -24.04
CA ILE A 409 -15.73 -6.36 -23.04
C ILE A 409 -14.36 -5.86 -23.51
N GLY A 410 -13.80 -4.88 -22.78
CA GLY A 410 -12.65 -4.09 -23.23
C GLY A 410 -12.85 -3.46 -24.62
N SER A 411 -11.94 -3.75 -25.55
CA SER A 411 -12.03 -3.30 -26.96
C SER A 411 -12.93 -4.17 -27.85
N ASN A 412 -13.37 -5.33 -27.35
CA ASN A 412 -14.10 -6.31 -28.16
C ASN A 412 -15.60 -6.11 -28.01
N THR A 413 -16.32 -6.22 -29.13
CA THR A 413 -17.79 -6.33 -29.10
C THR A 413 -18.17 -7.80 -29.03
N MET A 414 -18.81 -8.22 -27.95
CA MET A 414 -19.23 -9.59 -27.71
C MET A 414 -20.75 -9.71 -27.73
N ALA A 415 -21.26 -10.91 -27.97
CA ALA A 415 -22.67 -11.24 -27.97
C ALA A 415 -22.88 -12.61 -27.34
N PRO A 416 -24.04 -12.88 -26.71
CA PRO A 416 -24.30 -14.16 -26.04
C PRO A 416 -24.02 -15.36 -26.95
N GLU A 417 -23.15 -16.25 -26.50
CA GLU A 417 -22.70 -17.42 -27.27
C GLU A 417 -23.61 -18.62 -27.00
N ILE A 418 -24.00 -19.31 -28.07
CA ILE A 418 -24.81 -20.52 -28.04
C ILE A 418 -23.97 -21.67 -27.47
N VAL A 419 -24.40 -22.20 -26.33
CA VAL A 419 -23.76 -23.35 -25.68
C VAL A 419 -24.58 -24.63 -25.83
N GLN A 420 -25.86 -24.51 -26.15
CA GLN A 420 -26.73 -25.66 -26.36
C GLN A 420 -27.77 -25.37 -27.42
N ILE A 421 -28.04 -26.38 -28.25
CA ILE A 421 -29.09 -26.38 -29.27
C ILE A 421 -30.01 -27.56 -28.98
N ILE A 422 -31.31 -27.30 -28.88
CA ILE A 422 -32.33 -28.32 -28.64
C ILE A 422 -33.32 -28.29 -29.80
N HIS A 423 -33.35 -29.35 -30.60
CA HIS A 423 -34.39 -29.54 -31.60
C HIS A 423 -35.58 -30.28 -30.97
N LEU A 424 -36.78 -29.78 -31.22
CA LEU A 424 -38.05 -30.38 -30.81
C LEU A 424 -38.86 -30.73 -32.06
N PRO A 425 -38.54 -31.84 -32.76
CA PRO A 425 -39.15 -32.16 -34.06
C PRO A 425 -40.66 -32.26 -34.01
N GLN A 426 -41.21 -32.82 -32.93
CA GLN A 426 -42.66 -32.97 -32.70
C GLN A 426 -43.39 -31.63 -32.63
N LYS A 427 -42.71 -30.57 -32.19
CA LYS A 427 -43.26 -29.22 -32.09
C LYS A 427 -42.83 -28.32 -33.25
N GLN A 428 -42.01 -28.85 -34.17
CA GLN A 428 -41.30 -28.07 -35.18
C GLN A 428 -40.56 -26.86 -34.58
N GLN A 429 -39.88 -27.03 -33.44
CA GLN A 429 -39.22 -25.91 -32.76
C GLN A 429 -37.72 -26.15 -32.58
N THR A 430 -36.95 -25.07 -32.57
CA THR A 430 -35.54 -25.07 -32.15
C THR A 430 -35.40 -24.16 -30.94
N LYS A 431 -34.64 -24.58 -29.93
CA LYS A 431 -34.26 -23.75 -28.79
C LYS A 431 -32.75 -23.60 -28.74
N LEU A 432 -32.30 -22.38 -28.48
CA LEU A 432 -30.89 -22.05 -28.26
C LEU A 432 -30.74 -21.60 -26.81
N ILE A 433 -29.76 -22.15 -26.09
CA ILE A 433 -29.34 -21.67 -24.77
C ILE A 433 -28.01 -20.94 -24.94
N THR A 434 -27.93 -19.72 -24.44
CA THR A 434 -26.70 -18.92 -24.45
C THR A 434 -26.05 -18.85 -23.08
N ARG A 435 -24.71 -18.75 -23.03
CA ARG A 435 -23.97 -18.56 -21.77
C ARG A 435 -23.83 -17.08 -21.42
N ASP A 436 -23.65 -16.86 -20.12
CA ASP A 436 -23.24 -15.58 -19.55
C ASP A 436 -21.86 -15.15 -20.09
N LEU A 437 -21.78 -13.88 -20.48
CA LEU A 437 -20.63 -13.29 -21.17
C LEU A 437 -19.40 -13.17 -20.27
N ARG A 438 -19.54 -13.03 -18.95
CA ARG A 438 -18.42 -12.95 -17.98
C ARG A 438 -17.62 -14.25 -17.91
N TYR A 439 -18.24 -15.38 -18.26
CA TYR A 439 -17.59 -16.69 -18.28
C TYR A 439 -16.93 -17.03 -19.62
N SER A 440 -17.03 -16.14 -20.61
CA SER A 440 -16.43 -16.35 -21.94
C SER A 440 -14.92 -16.07 -21.99
N GLU A 441 -14.39 -15.33 -21.01
CA GLU A 441 -12.99 -14.86 -20.96
C GLU A 441 -12.06 -15.60 -19.99
N LYS A 442 -12.47 -16.72 -19.38
CA LYS A 442 -11.49 -17.62 -18.73
C LYS A 442 -10.68 -18.36 -19.81
N LYS A 443 -9.78 -17.62 -20.48
CA LYS A 443 -8.73 -18.12 -21.38
C LYS A 443 -7.39 -18.14 -20.68
#